data_AF-A0A202DY03-F1
#
_entry.id   AF-A0A202DY03-F1
#
_cell.length_a   1.000
_cell.length_b   1.000
_cell.length_c   1.000
_cell.angle_alpha   90.00
_cell.angle_beta   90.00
_cell.angle_gamma   90.00
#
_symmetry.space_group_name_H-M   'P 1'
#
loop_
_entity.id
_entity.type
_entity.pdbx_description
1 polymer ?
#
loop_
_entity_poly.entity_id
_entity_poly.type
_entity_poly.pdbx_seq_one_letter_code
_entity_poly.pdbx_strand_id
1 'polypeptide(L)'
;MSSDKNTGSFLGTGWSFPPRFIKGADCVLMVSEEEDIQESMHLLLNTSVGERFLRPDYGCDVRNYVYETMNMTLETYLTDLIQTAILFHEPRIHFDSIDVNEREDVDGLDIIIKYTVRSTNTRSNYVYPFYKDEGSDI
;
A
#
# COMPACT_ATOMS: atom_id res chain seq x y z
N MET A 1 -35.63 15.11 -8.75
CA MET A 1 -34.49 16.03 -8.80
C MET A 1 -33.49 15.58 -7.74
N SER A 2 -32.73 14.51 -8.06
CA SER A 2 -31.61 14.09 -7.21
C SER A 2 -30.40 14.91 -7.65
N SER A 3 -29.82 15.65 -6.72
CA SER A 3 -28.63 16.44 -6.95
C SER A 3 -27.44 15.49 -6.98
N ASP A 4 -27.07 15.02 -8.17
CA ASP A 4 -25.77 14.40 -8.41
C ASP A 4 -24.70 15.48 -8.25
N LYS A 5 -24.26 15.68 -7.01
CA LYS A 5 -22.95 16.31 -6.75
C LYS A 5 -21.89 15.26 -7.07
N ASN A 6 -21.57 15.14 -8.35
CA ASN A 6 -20.31 14.58 -8.80
C ASN A 6 -19.19 15.51 -8.33
N THR A 7 -18.85 15.40 -7.05
CA THR A 7 -17.59 15.91 -6.52
C THR A 7 -16.54 14.95 -7.05
N GLY A 8 -16.00 15.22 -8.23
CA GLY A 8 -14.94 14.43 -8.82
C GLY A 8 -13.88 14.17 -7.75
N SER A 9 -13.64 12.89 -7.47
CA SER A 9 -12.66 12.41 -6.51
C SER A 9 -11.34 13.17 -6.72
N PHE A 10 -10.95 13.99 -5.74
CA PHE A 10 -9.84 14.92 -5.82
C PHE A 10 -8.49 14.19 -5.92
N LEU A 11 -8.42 12.98 -5.36
CA LEU A 11 -7.25 12.10 -5.39
C LEU A 11 -7.26 11.07 -6.53
N GLY A 12 -8.37 10.98 -7.26
CA GLY A 12 -8.57 10.03 -8.35
C GLY A 12 -9.31 8.76 -7.93
N THR A 13 -9.82 8.05 -8.93
CA THR A 13 -10.58 6.82 -8.77
C THR A 13 -9.96 5.74 -9.64
N GLY A 14 -9.58 4.62 -9.02
CA GLY A 14 -8.90 3.48 -9.62
C GLY A 14 -9.73 2.20 -9.54
N TRP A 15 -9.28 1.14 -10.22
CA TRP A 15 -9.86 -0.18 -10.04
C TRP A 15 -9.50 -0.70 -8.65
N SER A 16 -10.46 -1.34 -7.98
CA SER A 16 -10.17 -1.99 -6.71
C SER A 16 -9.13 -3.10 -6.88
N PHE A 17 -8.25 -3.26 -5.90
CA PHE A 17 -7.35 -4.40 -5.79
C PHE A 17 -7.71 -5.26 -4.55
N PRO A 18 -7.90 -6.59 -4.70
CA PRO A 18 -7.93 -7.34 -5.96
C PRO A 18 -9.07 -6.89 -6.90
N PRO A 19 -8.92 -7.01 -8.23
CA PRO A 19 -9.97 -6.66 -9.18
C PRO A 19 -11.25 -7.47 -8.92
N ARG A 20 -12.35 -6.78 -8.61
CA ARG A 20 -13.65 -7.40 -8.32
C ARG A 20 -14.67 -7.03 -9.39
N PHE A 21 -15.34 -8.06 -9.92
CA PHE A 21 -16.39 -7.94 -10.92
C PHE A 21 -17.72 -8.34 -10.29
N ILE A 22 -18.73 -7.48 -10.39
CA ILE A 22 -20.04 -7.72 -9.81
C ILE A 22 -20.94 -8.33 -10.89
N LYS A 23 -21.43 -9.55 -10.65
CA LYS A 23 -22.31 -10.24 -11.61
C LYS A 23 -23.59 -9.42 -11.82
N GLY A 24 -23.83 -8.99 -13.06
CA GLY A 24 -25.00 -8.18 -13.43
C GLY A 24 -24.78 -6.67 -13.37
N ALA A 25 -23.61 -6.21 -12.93
CA ALA A 25 -23.15 -4.85 -13.17
C ALA A 25 -22.12 -4.88 -14.31
N ASP A 26 -22.29 -4.06 -15.34
CA ASP A 26 -21.32 -3.94 -16.45
C ASP A 26 -20.10 -3.08 -16.05
N CYS A 27 -19.70 -3.13 -14.78
CA CYS A 27 -18.61 -2.33 -14.24
C CYS A 27 -17.70 -3.12 -13.30
N VAL A 28 -16.46 -2.67 -13.22
CA VAL A 28 -15.48 -3.11 -12.22
C VAL A 28 -15.70 -2.30 -10.96
N LEU A 29 -15.49 -2.92 -9.80
CA LEU A 29 -15.50 -2.19 -8.55
C LEU A 29 -14.35 -1.17 -8.55
N MET A 30 -14.69 0.08 -8.26
CA MET A 30 -13.74 1.18 -8.20
C MET A 30 -13.49 1.58 -6.75
N VAL A 31 -12.26 1.99 -6.44
CA VAL A 31 -11.88 2.64 -5.18
C VAL A 31 -11.47 4.07 -5.47
N SER A 32 -11.57 4.93 -4.47
CA SER A 32 -11.26 6.36 -4.60
C SER A 32 -10.47 6.83 -3.39
N GLU A 33 -9.82 7.98 -3.53
CA GLU A 33 -9.22 8.71 -2.40
C GLU A 33 -8.18 7.90 -1.61
N GLU A 34 -8.34 7.79 -0.29
CA GLU A 34 -7.35 7.20 0.61
C GLU A 34 -7.27 5.68 0.43
N GLU A 35 -8.38 5.02 0.14
CA GLU A 35 -8.41 3.60 -0.16
C GLU A 35 -7.59 3.28 -1.43
N ASP A 36 -7.66 4.13 -2.46
CA ASP A 36 -6.85 3.96 -3.68
C ASP A 36 -5.35 4.17 -3.42
N ILE A 37 -4.99 5.06 -2.49
CA ILE A 37 -3.60 5.22 -2.02
C ILE A 37 -3.13 3.96 -1.30
N GLN A 38 -3.94 3.39 -0.40
CA GLN A 38 -3.59 2.16 0.32
C GLN A 38 -3.44 0.98 -0.62
N GLU A 39 -4.33 0.82 -1.61
CA GLU A 39 -4.22 -0.24 -2.62
C GLU A 39 -3.02 -0.04 -3.56
N SER A 40 -2.66 1.20 -3.89
CA SER A 40 -1.44 1.51 -4.66
C SER A 40 -0.16 1.17 -3.88
N MET A 41 -0.11 1.57 -2.60
CA MET A 41 0.97 1.20 -1.68
C MET A 41 1.09 -0.32 -1.53
N HIS A 42 -0.05 -0.99 -1.42
CA HIS A 42 -0.12 -2.43 -1.37
C HIS A 42 0.50 -3.09 -2.60
N LEU A 43 0.12 -2.65 -3.80
CA LEU A 43 0.65 -3.14 -5.06
C LEU A 43 2.16 -2.89 -5.16
N LEU A 44 2.62 -1.69 -4.80
CA LEU A 44 4.03 -1.33 -4.85
C LEU A 44 4.89 -2.26 -3.99
N LEU A 45 4.47 -2.49 -2.74
CA LEU A 45 5.22 -3.29 -1.77
C LEU A 45 5.10 -4.80 -2.00
N ASN A 46 4.08 -5.25 -2.74
CA ASN A 46 3.90 -6.67 -3.09
C ASN A 46 4.45 -7.03 -4.47
N THR A 47 4.97 -6.06 -5.23
CA THR A 47 5.58 -6.30 -6.54
C THR A 47 7.10 -6.25 -6.38
N SER A 48 7.80 -7.31 -6.78
CA SER A 48 9.27 -7.30 -6.83
C SER A 48 9.78 -6.45 -8.00
N VAL A 49 10.96 -5.85 -7.82
CA VAL A 49 11.57 -5.03 -8.87
C VAL A 49 11.83 -5.90 -10.11
N GLY A 50 11.43 -5.42 -11.28
CA GLY A 50 11.55 -6.15 -12.55
C GLY A 50 10.35 -7.04 -12.91
N GLU A 51 9.35 -7.24 -12.04
CA GLU A 51 8.17 -8.05 -12.36
C GLU A 51 7.28 -7.41 -13.43
N ARG A 52 7.23 -6.07 -13.49
CA ARG A 52 6.40 -5.35 -14.47
C ARG A 52 7.12 -5.18 -15.80
N PHE A 53 6.59 -5.82 -16.84
CA PHE A 53 7.18 -5.88 -18.19
C PHE A 53 7.65 -4.53 -18.79
N LEU A 54 6.83 -3.47 -18.71
CA LEU A 54 7.17 -2.13 -19.24
C LEU A 54 7.57 -1.13 -18.15
N ARG A 55 7.70 -1.60 -16.90
CA ARG A 55 8.04 -0.80 -15.72
C ARG A 55 9.00 -1.59 -14.83
N PRO A 56 10.20 -1.92 -15.34
CA PRO A 56 11.15 -2.74 -14.58
C PRO A 56 11.64 -2.07 -13.29
N ASP A 57 11.52 -0.74 -13.22
CA ASP A 57 11.83 0.09 -12.06
C ASP A 57 10.75 0.07 -10.97
N TYR A 58 9.53 -0.38 -11.28
CA TYR A 58 8.43 -0.42 -10.32
C TYR A 58 8.50 -1.66 -9.44
N GLY A 59 8.40 -1.45 -8.13
CA GLY A 59 8.31 -2.50 -7.13
C GLY A 59 9.09 -2.15 -5.86
N CYS A 60 9.10 -3.07 -4.92
CA CYS A 60 9.90 -3.02 -3.70
C CYS A 60 10.17 -4.45 -3.21
N ASP A 61 11.44 -4.78 -3.00
CA ASP A 61 11.86 -6.13 -2.59
C ASP A 61 11.76 -6.37 -1.06
N VAL A 62 10.79 -5.73 -0.39
CA VAL A 62 10.57 -5.86 1.05
C VAL A 62 10.26 -7.31 1.48
N ARG A 63 9.61 -8.09 0.61
CA ARG A 63 9.27 -9.50 0.87
C ARG A 63 10.49 -10.38 1.14
N ASN A 64 11.67 -10.01 0.65
CA ASN A 64 12.88 -10.79 0.86
C ASN A 64 13.41 -10.70 2.30
N TYR A 65 12.89 -9.76 3.10
CA TYR A 65 13.42 -9.42 4.41
C TYR A 65 12.44 -9.65 5.57
N VAL A 66 11.17 -9.95 5.28
CA VAL A 66 10.15 -10.08 6.34
C VAL A 66 10.32 -11.27 7.27
N TYR A 67 11.18 -12.22 6.92
CA TYR A 67 11.52 -13.41 7.72
C TYR A 67 12.92 -13.31 8.33
N GLU A 68 13.59 -12.16 8.18
CA GLU A 68 14.91 -11.92 8.77
C GLU A 68 14.76 -11.46 10.22
N THR A 69 15.76 -11.75 11.05
CA THR A 69 15.81 -11.28 12.44
C THR A 69 16.01 -9.76 12.48
N MET A 70 15.24 -9.07 13.32
CA MET A 70 15.32 -7.62 13.40
C MET A 70 16.66 -7.20 14.02
N ASN A 71 17.30 -6.24 13.37
CA ASN A 71 18.40 -5.50 13.92
C ASN A 71 18.39 -4.08 13.33
N MET A 72 19.14 -3.17 13.95
CA MET A 72 19.19 -1.76 13.56
C MET A 72 19.64 -1.55 12.10
N THR A 73 20.53 -2.42 11.59
CA THR A 73 20.99 -2.36 10.20
C THR A 73 19.87 -2.71 9.23
N LEU A 74 19.12 -3.78 9.52
CA LEU A 74 17.97 -4.20 8.73
C LEU A 74 16.85 -3.15 8.76
N GLU A 75 16.55 -2.59 9.94
CA GLU A 75 15.56 -1.52 10.09
C GLU A 75 15.91 -0.30 9.23
N THR A 76 17.16 0.16 9.31
CA THR A 76 17.64 1.29 8.50
C THR A 76 17.56 0.99 7.01
N TYR A 77 17.94 -0.23 6.60
CA TYR A 77 17.87 -0.66 5.21
C TYR A 77 16.44 -0.72 4.68
N LEU A 78 15.52 -1.32 5.44
CA LEU A 78 14.10 -1.39 5.10
C LEU A 78 13.47 0.00 5.01
N THR A 79 13.87 0.90 5.91
CA THR A 79 13.44 2.30 5.90
C THR A 79 13.81 2.98 4.58
N ASP A 80 15.09 2.91 4.19
CA ASP A 80 15.59 3.52 2.96
C ASP A 80 14.95 2.90 1.71
N LEU A 81 14.82 1.57 1.69
CA LEU A 81 14.20 0.83 0.59
C LEU A 81 12.75 1.26 0.35
N ILE A 82 11.94 1.26 1.42
CA ILE A 82 10.52 1.61 1.35
C ILE A 82 10.33 3.09 1.07
N GLN A 83 11.07 3.96 1.75
CA GLN A 83 11.01 5.41 1.53
C GLN A 83 11.34 5.75 0.06
N THR A 84 12.37 5.11 -0.50
CA THR A 84 12.78 5.31 -1.89
C THR A 84 11.68 4.85 -2.86
N ALA A 85 11.13 3.65 -2.66
CA ALA A 85 10.03 3.14 -3.50
C ALA A 85 8.82 4.08 -3.47
N ILE A 86 8.41 4.54 -2.30
CA ILE A 86 7.29 5.48 -2.11
C ILE A 86 7.57 6.81 -2.83
N LEU A 87 8.77 7.36 -2.66
CA LEU A 87 9.16 8.64 -3.25
C LEU A 87 9.01 8.63 -4.78
N PHE A 88 9.36 7.52 -5.43
CA PHE A 88 9.30 7.39 -6.89
C PHE A 88 7.95 6.96 -7.43
N HIS A 89 7.18 6.16 -6.67
CA HIS A 89 5.99 5.49 -7.19
C HIS A 89 4.67 5.92 -6.56
N GLU A 90 4.67 6.65 -5.45
CA GLU A 90 3.45 7.13 -4.79
C GLU A 90 3.52 8.64 -4.42
N PRO A 91 3.39 9.55 -5.41
CA PRO A 91 3.58 10.98 -5.21
C PRO A 91 2.47 11.68 -4.41
N ARG A 92 1.37 10.97 -4.12
CA ARG A 92 0.19 11.51 -3.41
C ARG A 92 0.41 11.59 -1.90
N ILE A 93 1.40 10.90 -1.36
CA ILE A 93 1.71 10.87 0.06
C ILE A 93 3.05 11.55 0.38
N HIS A 94 3.17 12.01 1.61
CA HIS A 94 4.44 12.36 2.24
C HIS A 94 4.79 11.24 3.22
N PHE A 95 5.95 10.61 3.04
CA PHE A 95 6.45 9.61 3.97
C PHE A 95 6.86 10.29 5.27
N ASP A 96 6.29 9.85 6.40
CA ASP A 96 6.58 10.41 7.72
C ASP A 96 7.62 9.55 8.46
N SER A 97 7.32 8.26 8.64
CA SER A 97 8.24 7.30 9.27
C SER A 97 7.81 5.85 9.02
N ILE A 98 8.65 4.92 9.44
CA ILE A 98 8.37 3.49 9.47
C ILE A 98 8.64 2.95 10.87
N ASP A 99 7.81 2.04 11.36
CA ASP A 99 8.10 1.23 12.54
C ASP A 99 8.21 -0.23 12.09
N VAL A 100 9.29 -0.92 12.46
CA VAL A 100 9.49 -2.34 12.18
C VAL A 100 9.50 -3.09 13.51
N ASN A 101 8.60 -4.05 13.68
CA ASN A 101 8.46 -4.82 14.92
C ASN A 101 8.60 -6.31 14.64
N GLU A 102 9.26 -7.05 15.52
CA GLU A 102 9.22 -8.51 15.49
C GLU A 102 7.84 -8.99 15.93
N ARG A 103 7.29 -9.95 15.20
CA ARG A 103 6.08 -10.65 15.59
C ARG A 103 6.45 -11.84 16.48
N GLU A 104 5.82 -11.92 17.64
CA GLU A 104 6.02 -13.04 18.56
C GLU A 104 5.24 -14.30 18.14
N ASP A 105 4.16 -14.12 17.36
CA ASP A 105 3.23 -15.18 16.96
C ASP A 105 3.63 -15.90 15.66
N VAL A 106 4.34 -15.20 14.77
CA VAL A 106 4.90 -15.72 13.53
C VAL A 106 6.33 -15.24 13.42
N ASP A 107 7.25 -16.11 13.01
CA ASP A 107 8.66 -15.76 12.80
C ASP A 107 8.78 -14.75 11.65
N GLY A 108 8.62 -13.46 11.93
CA GLY A 108 8.61 -12.41 10.92
C GLY A 108 8.42 -10.99 11.45
N LEU A 109 8.37 -10.03 10.53
CA LEU A 109 8.36 -8.60 10.83
C LEU A 109 7.02 -7.93 10.46
N ASP A 110 6.47 -7.15 11.39
CA ASP A 110 5.41 -6.19 11.14
C ASP A 110 6.01 -4.85 10.72
N ILE A 111 5.64 -4.37 9.54
CA ILE A 111 6.15 -3.11 8.99
C ILE A 111 5.00 -2.09 8.92
N ILE A 112 5.08 -1.03 9.71
CA ILE A 112 4.07 0.03 9.80
C ILE A 112 4.60 1.30 9.17
N ILE A 113 4.02 1.74 8.06
CA ILE A 113 4.40 2.94 7.33
C ILE A 113 3.44 4.06 7.71
N LYS A 114 3.96 5.13 8.31
CA LYS A 114 3.20 6.35 8.63
C LYS A 114 3.39 7.36 7.51
N TYR A 115 2.29 7.96 7.07
CA TYR A 115 2.32 8.92 5.98
C TYR A 115 1.23 9.98 6.11
N THR A 116 1.45 11.10 5.45
CA THR A 116 0.48 12.19 5.33
C THR A 116 0.02 12.31 3.88
N VAL A 117 -1.28 12.26 3.64
CA VAL A 117 -1.86 12.49 2.31
C VAL A 117 -1.69 13.96 1.95
N ARG A 118 -1.01 14.26 0.84
CA ARG A 118 -0.62 15.64 0.48
C ARG A 118 -1.80 16.57 0.22
N SER A 119 -2.86 16.05 -0.38
CA SER A 119 -4.05 16.82 -0.76
C SER A 119 -4.90 17.24 0.44
N THR A 120 -5.12 16.32 1.38
CA THR A 120 -6.02 16.49 2.51
C THR A 120 -5.29 16.89 3.79
N ASN A 121 -3.96 16.74 3.82
CA ASN A 121 -3.12 16.89 5.00
C ASN A 121 -3.56 15.96 6.16
N THR A 122 -4.18 14.83 5.82
CA THR A 122 -4.60 13.79 6.76
C THR A 122 -3.45 12.84 7.02
N ARG A 123 -3.18 12.56 8.29
CA ARG A 123 -2.22 11.53 8.71
C ARG A 123 -2.88 10.17 8.73
N SER A 124 -2.21 9.17 8.18
CA SER A 124 -2.66 7.79 8.13
C SER A 124 -1.48 6.83 8.27
N ASN A 125 -1.78 5.54 8.31
CA ASN A 125 -0.76 4.50 8.32
C ASN A 125 -1.16 3.33 7.42
N TYR A 126 -0.16 2.59 6.97
CA TYR A 126 -0.29 1.37 6.18
C TYR A 126 0.54 0.27 6.86
N VAL A 127 -0.06 -0.89 7.13
CA VAL A 127 0.60 -2.03 7.77
C VAL A 127 0.93 -3.06 6.69
N TYR A 128 2.19 -3.47 6.57
CA TYR A 128 2.63 -4.52 5.65
C TYR A 128 2.90 -5.83 6.43
N PRO A 129 2.41 -6.99 5.96
CA PRO A 129 1.48 -7.15 4.82
C PRO A 129 0.05 -6.67 5.16
N PHE A 130 -0.54 -5.83 4.31
CA PHE A 130 -1.92 -5.37 4.49
C PHE A 130 -2.89 -6.40 3.91
N TYR A 131 -3.34 -7.33 4.72
CA TYR A 131 -4.57 -8.06 4.47
C TYR A 131 -5.25 -8.25 5.81
N LYS A 132 -6.37 -7.55 5.99
CA LYS A 132 -7.34 -7.69 7.08
C LYS A 132 -7.18 -9.04 7.79
N ASP A 133 -6.92 -9.00 9.10
CA ASP A 133 -6.86 -10.14 10.04
C ASP A 133 -8.17 -10.97 10.15
N GLU A 134 -8.94 -11.11 9.08
CA GLU A 134 -10.10 -11.98 9.01
C GLU A 134 -10.10 -12.74 7.68
N GLY A 135 -9.30 -13.80 7.64
CA GLY A 135 -9.72 -15.04 7.00
C GLY A 135 -10.81 -15.72 7.84
N SER A 136 -11.89 -15.01 8.16
CA SER A 136 -13.15 -15.62 8.58
C SER A 136 -13.84 -16.10 7.32
N ASP A 137 -13.55 -17.33 6.91
CA ASP A 137 -14.50 -18.27 6.30
C ASP A 137 -13.76 -19.56 5.89
N ILE A 138 -13.89 -20.58 6.75
CA ILE A 138 -14.06 -21.97 6.31
C ILE A 138 -15.44 -22.41 6.79
#